data_AF-G4NJU1-F1
#
_entry.id   AF-G4NJU1-F1
#
_cell.length_a   1.000
_cell.length_b   1.000
_cell.length_c   1.000
_cell.angle_alpha   90.00
_cell.angle_beta   90.00
_cell.angle_gamma   90.00
#
_symmetry.space_group_name_H-M   'P 1'
#
loop_
_entity.id
_entity.type
_entity.pdbx_description
1 polymer ?
#
loop_
_entity_poly.entity_id
_entity_poly.type
_entity_poly.pdbx_seq_one_letter_code
_entity_poly.pdbx_strand_id
1 'polypeptide(L)'
;MSSRVNKSRGRSSTARRNDLLSVLLSSAVEMPSCSACESQGIAKCAVSPRDSSRCVECVRLGRSRCDVMGVSREQLHRIAAQHSKLESELEAAEEKVLRLRRQKKMWFEKMMRAVRRGIDNLEELDRVEREEAEQEERRRSAEVLPEVSLESLLPDSNFVWDSTFPMGPLNPSLLDEMNVLAQHSVGSSGGMVSSPGRPLTSGNDPTPDSTGGAVPGNPGGG
;
A
#
# COMPACT_ATOMS: atom_id res chain seq x y z
N MET A 1 -45.02 51.85 -6.79
CA MET A 1 -43.69 52.46 -6.95
C MET A 1 -42.64 51.37 -6.77
N SER A 2 -42.00 50.90 -7.86
CA SER A 2 -40.98 49.83 -7.79
C SER A 2 -39.61 50.43 -7.49
N SER A 3 -39.08 50.15 -6.31
CA SER A 3 -37.73 50.49 -5.89
C SER A 3 -36.71 49.57 -6.57
N ARG A 4 -35.98 50.09 -7.56
CA ARG A 4 -34.80 49.43 -8.14
C ARG A 4 -33.63 49.57 -7.17
N VAL A 5 -33.22 48.45 -6.56
CA VAL A 5 -31.99 48.40 -5.78
C VAL A 5 -30.80 48.35 -6.75
N ASN A 6 -30.02 49.44 -6.81
CA ASN A 6 -28.76 49.46 -7.55
C ASN A 6 -27.72 48.61 -6.81
N LYS A 7 -27.38 47.44 -7.36
CA LYS A 7 -26.20 46.69 -6.93
C LYS A 7 -24.94 47.51 -7.24
N SER A 8 -24.22 47.94 -6.20
CA SER A 8 -22.94 48.61 -6.38
C SER A 8 -21.96 47.68 -7.10
N ARG A 9 -21.24 48.24 -8.09
CA ARG A 9 -20.13 47.52 -8.74
C ARG A 9 -19.05 47.28 -7.69
N GLY A 10 -18.77 46.02 -7.39
CA GLY A 10 -17.68 45.66 -6.46
C GLY A 10 -16.34 46.19 -6.94
N ARG A 11 -15.45 46.54 -6.01
CA ARG A 11 -14.05 46.95 -6.32
C ARG A 11 -13.37 45.92 -7.21
N SER A 12 -12.54 46.40 -8.15
CA SER A 12 -11.73 45.56 -9.04
C SER A 12 -10.79 44.66 -8.24
N SER A 13 -10.44 43.49 -8.80
CA SER A 13 -9.54 42.53 -8.15
C SER A 13 -8.19 43.16 -7.78
N THR A 14 -7.70 44.09 -8.60
CA THR A 14 -6.42 44.78 -8.36
C THR A 14 -6.52 45.75 -7.19
N ALA A 15 -7.61 46.53 -7.08
CA ALA A 15 -7.81 47.43 -5.96
C ALA A 15 -7.86 46.66 -4.63
N ARG A 16 -8.61 45.56 -4.58
CA ARG A 16 -8.68 44.70 -3.37
C ARG A 16 -7.31 44.11 -2.98
N ARG A 17 -6.49 43.72 -3.96
CA ARG A 17 -5.14 43.20 -3.71
C ARG A 17 -4.24 44.29 -3.12
N ASN A 18 -4.27 45.49 -3.67
CA ASN A 18 -3.47 46.62 -3.17
C ASN A 18 -3.90 47.04 -1.76
N ASP A 19 -5.22 47.06 -1.49
CA ASP A 19 -5.75 47.30 -0.15
C ASP A 19 -5.20 46.25 0.85
N LEU A 20 -5.26 44.96 0.51
CA LEU A 20 -4.73 43.89 1.36
C LEU A 20 -3.21 44.01 1.57
N LEU A 21 -2.44 44.34 0.52
CA LEU A 21 -0.99 44.55 0.64
C LEU A 21 -0.66 45.69 1.61
N SER A 22 -1.43 46.78 1.58
CA SER A 22 -1.21 47.91 2.50
C SER A 22 -1.38 47.50 3.97
N VAL A 23 -2.37 46.66 4.26
CA VAL A 23 -2.61 46.11 5.61
C VAL A 23 -1.48 45.15 5.99
N LEU A 24 -1.10 44.24 5.10
CA LEU A 24 -0.07 43.24 5.37
C LEU A 24 1.30 43.83 5.68
N LEU A 25 1.69 44.89 4.95
CA LEU A 25 2.97 45.56 5.18
C LEU A 25 3.04 46.25 6.55
N SER A 26 1.89 46.61 7.14
CA SER A 26 1.85 47.27 8.46
C SER A 26 2.02 46.31 9.64
N SER A 27 1.71 45.02 9.45
CA SER A 27 1.69 43.98 10.49
C SER A 27 2.56 42.76 10.16
N ALA A 28 3.49 42.92 9.21
CA ALA A 28 4.32 41.83 8.72
C ALA A 28 5.36 41.35 9.75
N VAL A 29 5.44 40.03 9.89
CA VAL A 29 6.49 39.30 10.62
C VAL A 29 7.29 38.48 9.61
N GLU A 30 8.61 38.42 9.79
CA GLU A 30 9.47 37.54 9.01
C GLU A 30 9.26 36.07 9.40
N MET A 31 9.01 35.25 8.38
CA MET A 31 8.83 33.80 8.48
C MET A 31 9.76 33.10 7.48
N PRO A 32 10.06 31.80 7.67
CA PRO A 32 10.70 30.99 6.65
C PRO A 32 10.00 31.10 5.29
N SER A 33 10.74 30.91 4.20
CA SER A 33 10.17 30.97 2.86
C SER A 33 9.11 29.90 2.63
N CYS A 34 8.01 30.29 2.00
CA CYS A 34 7.03 29.34 1.46
C CYS A 34 7.59 28.66 0.20
N SER A 35 7.06 27.50 -0.21
CA SER A 35 7.59 26.74 -1.36
C SER A 35 7.60 27.55 -2.66
N ALA A 36 6.60 28.41 -2.85
CA ALA A 36 6.52 29.30 -4.01
C ALA A 36 7.58 30.41 -3.99
N CYS A 37 8.00 30.88 -2.81
CA CYS A 37 9.05 31.89 -2.67
C CYS A 37 10.44 31.26 -2.71
N GLU A 38 10.60 30.07 -2.14
CA GLU A 38 11.83 29.29 -2.17
C GLU A 38 12.23 28.94 -3.61
N SER A 39 11.28 28.50 -4.43
CA SER A 39 11.49 28.26 -5.87
C SER A 39 11.85 29.52 -6.68
N GLN A 40 11.70 30.70 -6.10
CA GLN A 40 12.09 31.99 -6.70
C GLN A 40 13.39 32.55 -6.08
N GLY A 41 14.05 31.80 -5.20
CA GLY A 41 15.29 32.23 -4.53
C GLY A 41 15.06 33.23 -3.39
N ILE A 42 13.83 33.37 -2.89
CA ILE A 42 13.51 34.28 -1.79
C ILE A 42 13.65 33.50 -0.48
N ALA A 43 14.62 33.89 0.36
CA ALA A 43 14.97 33.17 1.60
C ALA A 43 13.96 33.34 2.75
N LYS A 44 13.19 34.44 2.77
CA LYS A 44 12.26 34.75 3.86
C LYS A 44 10.96 35.34 3.32
N CYS A 45 9.85 35.03 3.98
CA CYS A 45 8.54 35.56 3.67
C CYS A 45 8.09 36.56 4.73
N ALA A 46 7.56 37.70 4.30
CA ALA A 46 6.82 38.61 5.18
C ALA A 46 5.35 38.17 5.24
N VAL A 47 4.80 37.96 6.44
CA VAL A 47 3.41 37.47 6.65
C VAL A 47 2.77 38.24 7.80
N SER A 48 1.49 38.60 7.68
CA SER A 48 0.68 38.92 8.87
C SER A 48 -0.21 37.71 9.20
N PRO A 49 0.07 36.96 10.28
CA PRO A 49 -0.72 35.78 10.65
C PRO A 49 -2.19 36.07 10.95
N ARG A 50 -2.54 37.32 11.26
CA ARG A 50 -3.92 37.73 11.58
C ARG A 50 -4.73 38.10 10.33
N ASP A 51 -4.07 38.67 9.33
CA ASP A 51 -4.75 39.32 8.20
C ASP A 51 -4.77 38.46 6.93
N SER A 52 -3.83 37.51 6.78
CA SER A 52 -3.71 36.69 5.58
C SER A 52 -3.04 35.35 5.85
N SER A 53 -3.54 34.29 5.21
CA SER A 53 -2.86 32.99 5.15
C SER A 53 -1.70 32.95 4.14
N ARG A 54 -1.48 34.05 3.40
CA ARG A 54 -0.48 34.17 2.33
C ARG A 54 0.56 35.23 2.68
N CYS A 55 1.81 34.98 2.30
CA CYS A 55 2.88 35.97 2.40
C CYS A 55 2.68 37.14 1.43
N VAL A 56 3.31 38.27 1.75
CA VAL A 56 3.25 39.53 0.98
C VAL A 56 3.60 39.30 -0.49
N GLU A 57 4.65 38.53 -0.78
CA GLU A 57 5.07 38.30 -2.17
C GLU A 57 4.06 37.45 -2.94
N CYS A 58 3.51 36.39 -2.32
CA CYS A 58 2.44 35.62 -2.93
C CYS A 58 1.17 36.46 -3.16
N VAL A 59 0.86 37.41 -2.29
CA VAL A 59 -0.24 38.37 -2.48
C VAL A 59 0.06 39.31 -3.65
N ARG A 60 1.28 39.85 -3.73
CA ARG A 60 1.77 40.73 -4.80
C ARG A 60 1.66 40.07 -6.17
N LEU A 61 2.08 38.81 -6.27
CA LEU A 61 2.01 37.98 -7.48
C LEU A 61 0.60 37.42 -7.76
N GLY A 62 -0.38 37.65 -6.88
CA GLY A 62 -1.75 37.18 -7.07
C GLY A 62 -1.94 35.66 -6.93
N ARG A 63 -0.98 34.93 -6.36
CA ARG A 63 -1.04 33.46 -6.18
C ARG A 63 -2.04 33.02 -5.12
N SER A 64 -3.12 32.33 -5.50
CA SER A 64 -4.17 31.90 -4.54
C SER A 64 -3.69 30.97 -3.42
N ARG A 65 -2.58 30.25 -3.61
CA ARG A 65 -2.02 29.30 -2.63
C ARG A 65 -0.66 29.78 -2.12
N CYS A 66 -0.46 29.66 -0.82
CA CYS A 66 0.79 29.91 -0.10
C CYS A 66 0.79 29.00 1.12
N ASP A 67 1.88 28.29 1.35
CA ASP A 67 2.08 27.31 2.42
C ASP A 67 2.99 27.86 3.54
N VAL A 68 3.12 29.19 3.63
CA VAL A 68 3.96 29.84 4.66
C VAL A 68 3.49 29.53 6.10
N MET A 69 2.20 29.25 6.27
CA MET A 69 1.60 28.82 7.54
C MET A 69 1.48 27.28 7.66
N GLY A 70 2.10 26.54 6.73
CA GLY A 70 1.95 25.10 6.59
C GLY A 70 0.68 24.68 5.84
N VAL A 71 0.47 23.36 5.78
CA VAL A 71 -0.70 22.74 5.15
C VAL A 71 -1.83 22.64 6.18
N SER A 72 -3.04 23.06 5.81
CA SER A 72 -4.20 22.95 6.70
C SER A 72 -4.57 21.49 6.99
N ARG A 73 -5.18 21.25 8.16
CA ARG A 73 -5.64 19.92 8.56
C ARG A 73 -6.64 19.34 7.55
N GLU A 74 -7.52 20.16 7.00
CA GLU A 74 -8.50 19.75 5.99
C GLU A 74 -7.81 19.36 4.67
N GLN A 75 -6.71 20.03 4.30
CA GLN A 75 -5.90 19.63 3.14
C GLN A 75 -5.22 18.29 3.38
N LEU A 76 -4.64 18.06 4.57
CA LEU A 76 -4.01 16.78 4.90
C LEU A 76 -5.02 15.62 4.87
N HIS A 77 -6.21 15.80 5.47
CA HIS A 77 -7.26 14.79 5.40
C HIS A 77 -7.72 14.50 3.97
N ARG A 78 -7.84 15.52 3.11
CA ARG A 78 -8.16 15.32 1.69
C ARG A 78 -7.08 14.52 0.97
N ILE A 79 -5.82 14.84 1.21
CA ILE A 79 -4.68 14.13 0.59
C ILE A 79 -4.67 12.67 1.07
N ALA A 80 -4.84 12.42 2.37
CA ALA A 80 -4.89 11.07 2.93
C ALA A 80 -6.06 10.24 2.35
N ALA A 81 -7.25 10.84 2.23
CA ALA A 81 -8.40 10.18 1.63
C ALA A 81 -8.17 9.86 0.14
N GLN A 82 -7.54 10.77 -0.60
CA GLN A 82 -7.16 10.54 -1.99
C GLN A 82 -6.11 9.44 -2.12
N HIS A 83 -5.11 9.41 -1.24
CA HIS A 83 -4.08 8.38 -1.21
C HIS A 83 -4.69 7.00 -1.00
N SER A 84 -5.47 6.84 0.07
CA SER A 84 -6.14 5.58 0.39
C SER A 84 -7.06 5.10 -0.75
N LYS A 85 -7.78 6.03 -1.40
CA LYS A 85 -8.58 5.71 -2.57
C LYS A 85 -7.72 5.18 -3.72
N LEU A 86 -6.62 5.86 -4.05
CA LEU A 86 -5.72 5.43 -5.12
C LEU A 86 -5.04 4.08 -4.80
N GLU A 87 -4.70 3.81 -3.55
CA GLU A 87 -4.18 2.52 -3.13
C GLU A 87 -5.21 1.40 -3.36
N SER A 88 -6.47 1.61 -2.98
CA SER A 88 -7.53 0.62 -3.25
C SER A 88 -7.77 0.38 -4.73
N GLU A 89 -7.68 1.45 -5.55
CA GLU A 89 -7.82 1.34 -7.00
C GLU A 89 -6.64 0.60 -7.63
N LEU A 90 -5.43 0.82 -7.12
CA LEU A 90 -4.22 0.11 -7.54
C LEU A 90 -4.34 -1.39 -7.23
N GLU A 91 -4.72 -1.75 -6.00
CA GLU A 91 -4.88 -3.14 -5.58
C GLU A 91 -5.90 -3.89 -6.45
N ALA A 92 -7.06 -3.29 -6.70
CA ALA A 92 -8.09 -3.86 -7.58
C ALA A 92 -7.60 -4.02 -9.03
N ALA A 93 -6.79 -3.08 -9.52
CA ALA A 93 -6.20 -3.17 -10.86
C ALA A 93 -5.15 -4.29 -10.92
N GLU A 94 -4.31 -4.44 -9.90
CA GLU A 94 -3.31 -5.49 -9.80
C GLU A 94 -3.95 -6.88 -9.76
N GLU A 95 -5.03 -7.06 -9.00
CA GLU A 95 -5.78 -8.32 -8.96
C GLU A 95 -6.31 -8.69 -10.37
N LYS A 96 -6.86 -7.69 -11.09
CA LYS A 96 -7.34 -7.88 -12.45
C LYS A 96 -6.21 -8.28 -13.41
N VAL A 97 -5.04 -7.67 -13.28
CA VAL A 97 -3.85 -8.02 -14.06
C VAL A 97 -3.40 -9.45 -13.76
N LEU A 98 -3.35 -9.85 -12.49
CA LEU A 98 -3.00 -11.21 -12.08
C LEU A 98 -3.98 -12.23 -12.66
N ARG A 99 -5.29 -11.95 -12.60
CA ARG A 99 -6.32 -12.80 -13.21
C ARG A 99 -6.11 -12.96 -14.71
N LEU A 100 -5.86 -11.85 -15.43
CA LEU A 100 -5.60 -11.89 -16.87
C LEU A 100 -4.31 -12.65 -17.21
N ARG A 101 -3.26 -12.52 -16.40
CA ARG A 101 -2.02 -13.31 -16.56
C ARG A 101 -2.29 -14.80 -16.40
N ARG A 102 -3.08 -15.21 -15.40
CA ARG A 102 -3.50 -16.62 -15.23
C ARG A 102 -4.28 -17.10 -16.45
N GLN A 103 -5.26 -16.32 -16.92
CA GLN A 103 -6.04 -16.65 -18.11
C GLN A 103 -5.16 -16.78 -19.36
N LYS A 104 -4.21 -15.85 -19.57
CA LYS A 104 -3.25 -15.91 -20.66
C LYS A 104 -2.42 -17.19 -20.61
N LYS A 105 -1.91 -17.57 -19.43
CA LYS A 105 -1.13 -18.80 -19.24
C LYS A 105 -1.97 -20.04 -19.59
N MET A 106 -3.16 -20.15 -19.02
CA MET A 106 -4.10 -21.26 -19.30
C MET A 106 -4.44 -21.37 -20.78
N TRP A 107 -4.77 -20.24 -21.41
CA TRP A 107 -5.11 -20.20 -22.83
C TRP A 107 -3.92 -20.58 -23.71
N PHE A 108 -2.71 -20.10 -23.36
CA PHE A 108 -1.49 -20.47 -24.07
C PHE A 108 -1.19 -21.97 -23.93
N GLU A 109 -1.34 -22.56 -22.75
CA GLU A 109 -1.17 -24.00 -22.54
C GLU A 109 -2.17 -24.82 -23.36
N LYS A 110 -3.45 -24.43 -23.37
CA LYS A 110 -4.49 -25.06 -24.21
C LYS A 110 -4.13 -24.97 -25.69
N MET A 111 -3.75 -23.79 -26.16
CA MET A 111 -3.33 -23.57 -27.55
C MET A 111 -2.14 -24.45 -27.92
N MET A 112 -1.09 -24.50 -27.07
CA MET A 112 0.07 -25.35 -27.32
C MET A 112 -0.29 -26.84 -27.37
N ARG A 113 -1.25 -27.29 -26.57
CA ARG A 113 -1.74 -28.67 -26.58
C ARG A 113 -2.55 -28.98 -27.85
N ALA A 114 -3.39 -28.04 -28.30
CA ALA A 114 -4.11 -28.12 -29.57
C ALA A 114 -3.13 -28.30 -30.74
N VAL A 115 -2.12 -27.43 -30.81
CA VAL A 115 -1.07 -27.45 -31.83
C VAL A 115 -0.31 -28.78 -31.84
N ARG A 116 0.09 -29.30 -30.67
CA ARG A 116 0.77 -30.61 -30.56
C ARG A 116 -0.07 -31.78 -31.09
N ARG A 117 -1.40 -31.68 -30.98
CA ARG A 117 -2.34 -32.70 -31.45
C ARG A 117 -2.84 -32.47 -32.87
N GLY A 118 -2.44 -31.37 -33.50
CA GLY A 118 -2.94 -30.97 -34.83
C GLY A 118 -4.42 -30.60 -34.83
N ILE A 119 -5.00 -30.27 -33.67
CA ILE A 119 -6.39 -29.84 -33.53
C ILE A 119 -6.42 -28.32 -33.67
N ASP A 120 -7.18 -27.81 -34.63
CA ASP A 120 -7.35 -26.38 -34.89
C ASP A 120 -8.59 -25.78 -34.20
N ASN A 121 -9.47 -26.64 -33.66
CA ASN A 121 -10.68 -26.23 -32.95
C ASN A 121 -10.60 -26.46 -31.42
N LEU A 122 -10.82 -25.41 -30.63
CA LEU A 122 -10.80 -25.46 -29.17
C LEU A 122 -11.90 -26.34 -28.57
N GLU A 123 -13.06 -26.40 -29.21
CA GLU A 123 -14.20 -27.18 -28.70
C GLU A 123 -14.00 -28.68 -28.89
N GLU A 124 -13.32 -29.05 -29.97
CA GLU A 124 -12.86 -30.42 -30.18
C GLU A 124 -11.79 -30.83 -29.16
N LEU A 125 -10.85 -29.93 -28.84
CA LEU A 125 -9.86 -30.18 -27.79
C LEU A 125 -10.50 -30.37 -26.40
N ASP A 126 -11.46 -29.53 -26.02
CA ASP A 126 -12.17 -29.63 -24.74
C ASP A 126 -13.08 -30.88 -24.66
N ARG A 127 -13.58 -31.38 -25.81
CA ARG A 127 -14.28 -32.67 -25.89
C ARG A 127 -13.32 -33.83 -25.60
N VAL A 128 -12.20 -33.86 -26.31
CA VAL A 128 -11.17 -34.90 -26.15
C VAL A 128 -10.59 -34.91 -24.73
N GLU A 129 -10.32 -33.75 -24.13
CA GLU A 129 -9.77 -33.67 -22.76
C GLU A 129 -10.73 -34.23 -21.71
N ARG A 130 -12.04 -34.04 -21.90
CA ARG A 130 -13.07 -34.61 -21.01
C ARG A 130 -13.15 -36.13 -21.15
N GLU A 131 -13.13 -36.63 -22.38
CA GLU A 131 -13.12 -38.08 -22.65
C GLU A 131 -11.84 -38.75 -22.11
N GLU A 132 -10.67 -38.12 -22.28
CA GLU A 132 -9.40 -38.60 -21.72
C GLU A 132 -9.42 -38.59 -20.18
N ALA A 133 -9.96 -37.53 -19.55
CA ALA A 133 -10.06 -37.44 -18.10
C ALA A 133 -11.01 -38.50 -17.51
N GLU A 134 -12.16 -38.75 -18.13
CA GLU A 134 -13.10 -39.79 -17.72
C GLU A 134 -12.51 -41.20 -17.90
N GLN A 135 -11.75 -41.42 -18.98
CA GLN A 135 -11.02 -42.68 -19.18
C GLN A 135 -9.91 -42.86 -18.15
N GLU A 136 -9.15 -41.80 -17.85
CA GLU A 136 -8.09 -41.84 -16.84
C GLU A 136 -8.66 -42.05 -15.43
N GLU A 137 -9.79 -41.42 -15.09
CA GLU A 137 -10.50 -41.66 -13.83
C GLU A 137 -10.99 -43.11 -13.76
N ARG A 138 -11.62 -43.61 -14.82
CA ARG A 138 -12.05 -45.02 -14.90
C ARG A 138 -10.87 -45.98 -14.79
N ARG A 139 -9.72 -45.66 -15.38
CA ARG A 139 -8.49 -46.44 -15.25
C ARG A 139 -7.94 -46.38 -13.83
N ARG A 140 -7.84 -45.21 -13.21
CA ARG A 140 -7.42 -45.06 -11.81
C ARG A 140 -8.36 -45.79 -10.85
N SER A 141 -9.66 -45.76 -11.09
CA SER A 141 -10.63 -46.51 -10.28
C SER A 141 -10.60 -48.02 -10.56
N ALA A 142 -10.26 -48.45 -11.77
CA ALA A 142 -10.11 -49.86 -12.12
C ALA A 142 -8.75 -50.45 -11.71
N GLU A 143 -7.71 -49.62 -11.60
CA GLU A 143 -6.36 -49.96 -11.12
C GLU A 143 -6.30 -50.00 -9.58
N VAL A 144 -7.38 -49.59 -8.89
CA VAL A 144 -7.61 -49.94 -7.48
C VAL A 144 -8.18 -51.38 -7.41
N LEU A 145 -7.31 -52.40 -7.38
CA LEU A 145 -7.64 -53.77 -6.93
C LEU A 145 -6.41 -54.50 -6.37
N PRO A 146 -6.52 -55.43 -5.40
CA PRO A 146 -7.66 -55.75 -4.54
C PRO A 146 -7.50 -55.16 -3.13
N GLU A 147 -8.59 -55.17 -2.38
CA GLU A 147 -8.62 -54.97 -0.93
C GLU A 147 -7.59 -55.89 -0.26
N VAL A 148 -6.41 -55.37 0.07
CA VAL A 148 -5.56 -55.99 1.09
C VAL A 148 -6.33 -55.83 2.39
N SER A 149 -7.07 -56.86 2.80
CA SER A 149 -7.77 -56.89 4.09
C SER A 149 -6.77 -56.47 5.17
N LEU A 150 -7.10 -55.37 5.83
CA LEU A 150 -6.30 -54.74 6.88
C LEU A 150 -6.06 -55.71 8.06
N GLU A 151 -6.84 -56.79 8.17
CA GLU A 151 -6.61 -57.92 9.08
C GLU A 151 -5.32 -58.71 8.82
N SER A 152 -4.73 -58.65 7.63
CA SER A 152 -3.51 -59.42 7.30
C SER A 152 -2.20 -58.70 7.64
N LEU A 153 -2.28 -57.40 7.93
CA LEU A 153 -1.12 -56.52 8.18
C LEU A 153 -1.04 -56.02 9.62
N LEU A 154 -2.01 -56.38 10.47
CA LEU A 154 -1.92 -56.14 11.89
C LEU A 154 -1.14 -57.31 12.52
N PRO A 155 0.04 -57.08 13.12
CA PRO A 155 0.64 -58.11 13.96
C PRO A 155 -0.34 -58.44 15.09
N ASP A 156 -0.47 -59.74 15.40
CA ASP A 156 -1.29 -60.26 16.51
C ASP A 156 -1.17 -59.34 17.73
N SER A 157 -2.28 -59.18 18.45
CA SER A 157 -2.63 -58.19 19.48
C SER A 157 -1.67 -58.02 20.69
N ASN A 158 -0.42 -58.45 20.58
CA ASN A 158 0.69 -58.27 21.50
C ASN A 158 1.76 -57.29 20.97
N PHE A 159 1.54 -56.58 19.86
CA PHE A 159 2.50 -55.58 19.36
C PHE A 159 2.46 -54.29 20.20
N VAL A 160 3.41 -54.17 21.13
CA VAL A 160 3.57 -53.01 22.02
C VAL A 160 4.26 -51.86 21.26
N TRP A 161 3.47 -50.89 20.82
CA TRP A 161 3.94 -49.68 20.12
C TRP A 161 4.94 -48.83 20.91
N ASP A 162 4.96 -48.96 22.25
CA ASP A 162 5.77 -48.14 23.17
C ASP A 162 7.27 -48.50 23.18
N SER A 163 7.66 -49.64 22.59
CA SER A 163 9.06 -50.10 22.60
C SER A 163 9.83 -49.80 21.30
N THR A 164 9.15 -49.43 20.21
CA THR A 164 9.80 -49.16 18.91
C THR A 164 10.09 -47.68 18.69
N PHE A 165 9.29 -46.79 19.29
CA PHE A 165 9.52 -45.36 19.27
C PHE A 165 9.44 -44.81 20.70
N PRO A 166 10.54 -44.76 21.46
CA PRO A 166 10.57 -44.03 22.71
C PRO A 166 10.42 -42.53 22.38
N MET A 167 9.17 -42.06 22.40
CA MET A 167 8.86 -40.64 22.36
C MET A 167 9.36 -40.04 23.67
N GLY A 168 10.60 -39.54 23.66
CA GLY A 168 11.12 -38.74 24.76
C GLY A 168 10.17 -37.58 25.08
N PRO A 169 10.17 -37.07 26.32
CA PRO A 169 9.22 -36.04 26.75
C PRO A 169 9.27 -34.86 25.78
N LEU A 170 8.11 -34.54 25.21
CA LEU A 170 7.93 -33.45 24.26
C LEU A 170 8.52 -32.17 24.85
N ASN A 171 9.53 -31.61 24.19
CA ASN A 171 10.12 -30.34 24.59
C ASN A 171 9.04 -29.24 24.43
N PRO A 172 8.66 -28.52 25.51
CA PRO A 172 7.63 -27.49 25.46
C PRO A 172 7.91 -26.34 24.48
N SER A 173 9.14 -26.17 24.00
CA SER A 173 9.51 -25.04 23.13
C SER A 173 9.05 -25.16 21.67
N LEU A 174 8.51 -26.29 21.21
CA LEU A 174 7.98 -26.45 19.84
C LEU A 174 6.49 -26.13 19.71
N LEU A 175 5.78 -25.94 20.82
CA LEU A 175 4.35 -25.56 20.81
C LEU A 175 4.16 -24.04 20.67
N ASP A 176 5.19 -23.24 20.96
CA ASP A 176 5.13 -21.78 20.79
C ASP A 176 5.23 -21.34 19.32
N GLU A 177 5.83 -22.14 18.43
CA GLU A 177 5.88 -21.82 16.98
C GLU A 177 4.55 -22.07 16.27
N MET A 178 3.66 -22.90 16.83
CA MET A 178 2.35 -23.20 16.22
C MET A 178 1.25 -22.21 16.65
N ASN A 179 1.48 -21.41 17.70
CA ASN A 179 0.48 -20.50 18.26
C ASN A 179 0.50 -19.09 17.64
N VAL A 180 1.42 -18.79 16.72
CA VAL A 180 1.48 -17.51 15.99
C VAL A 180 0.42 -17.42 14.86
N LEU A 181 -0.16 -18.54 14.44
CA LEU A 181 -1.14 -18.58 13.33
C LEU A 181 -2.62 -18.46 13.77
N ALA A 182 -2.93 -18.38 15.07
CA ALA A 182 -4.31 -18.48 15.56
C ALA A 182 -4.92 -17.17 16.13
N GLN A 183 -4.20 -16.04 16.21
CA GLN A 183 -4.66 -14.87 16.99
C GLN A 183 -4.89 -13.56 16.23
N HIS A 184 -5.16 -13.58 14.92
CA HIS A 184 -5.68 -12.38 14.24
C HIS A 184 -6.87 -12.73 13.34
N SER A 185 -7.95 -13.16 14.00
CA SER A 185 -9.31 -13.06 13.50
C SER A 185 -10.26 -13.09 14.69
N VAL A 186 -10.52 -11.93 15.31
CA VAL A 186 -11.84 -11.31 15.52
C VAL A 186 -11.69 -10.11 16.47
N GLY A 187 -12.17 -8.96 16.03
CA GLY A 187 -12.24 -7.75 16.86
C GLY A 187 -13.40 -7.79 17.86
N SER A 188 -13.30 -7.00 18.92
CA SER A 188 -14.21 -5.88 19.19
C SER A 188 -14.24 -5.50 20.67
N SER A 189 -14.35 -4.19 20.90
CA SER A 189 -14.96 -3.50 22.04
C SER A 189 -14.19 -3.36 23.37
N GLY A 190 -13.87 -2.09 23.67
CA GLY A 190 -14.27 -1.45 24.94
C GLY A 190 -13.27 -1.50 26.09
N GLY A 191 -12.89 -0.33 26.61
CA GLY A 191 -12.51 -0.17 28.01
C GLY A 191 -11.20 0.57 28.25
N MET A 192 -11.35 1.84 28.66
CA MET A 192 -10.31 2.70 29.20
C MET A 192 -9.64 2.07 30.43
N VAL A 193 -8.34 2.28 30.67
CA VAL A 193 -7.80 2.97 31.86
C VAL A 193 -6.26 3.08 31.84
N SER A 194 -5.81 4.31 32.12
CA SER A 194 -4.66 4.74 32.95
C SER A 194 -3.23 4.25 32.66
N SER A 195 -2.41 5.23 32.25
CA SER A 195 -0.96 5.28 32.43
C SER A 195 -0.55 5.10 33.90
N PRO A 196 0.69 4.65 34.13
CA PRO A 196 1.66 5.60 34.72
C PRO A 196 3.10 5.47 34.19
N GLY A 197 3.79 6.61 34.16
CA GLY A 197 5.18 6.73 34.63
C GLY A 197 6.33 6.25 33.73
N ARG A 198 7.04 7.21 33.11
CA ARG A 198 8.46 7.09 32.71
C ARG A 198 9.36 6.88 33.94
N PRO A 199 10.60 6.39 33.76
CA PRO A 199 11.71 7.34 33.67
C PRO A 199 12.76 7.01 32.59
N LEU A 200 13.61 8.03 32.38
CA LEU A 200 14.65 8.22 31.36
C LEU A 200 15.92 7.40 31.63
N THR A 201 16.54 6.88 30.57
CA THR A 201 18.00 6.69 30.40
C THR A 201 18.28 6.86 28.89
N SER A 202 19.03 7.86 28.40
CA SER A 202 20.47 8.13 28.51
C SER A 202 21.35 7.05 27.87
N GLY A 203 21.95 7.36 26.71
CA GLY A 203 23.20 6.71 26.29
C GLY A 203 23.36 6.40 24.80
N ASN A 204 23.87 7.38 24.05
CA ASN A 204 24.94 7.28 23.04
C ASN A 204 24.84 6.29 21.85
N ASP A 205 24.82 6.88 20.65
CA ASP A 205 25.41 6.31 19.42
C ASP A 205 26.94 6.11 19.58
N PRO A 206 27.55 5.17 18.84
CA PRO A 206 28.10 5.54 17.53
C PRO A 206 27.90 4.50 16.41
N THR A 207 27.87 5.02 15.20
CA THR A 207 27.97 4.38 13.87
C THR A 207 29.07 3.31 13.74
N PRO A 208 28.94 2.43 12.73
CA PRO A 208 30.02 2.38 11.73
C PRO A 208 29.56 2.27 10.27
N ASP A 209 30.22 3.11 9.46
CA ASP A 209 30.79 2.87 8.13
C ASP A 209 29.98 2.17 7.04
N SER A 210 29.43 3.02 6.16
CA SER A 210 29.02 2.70 4.81
C SER A 210 30.24 2.61 3.89
N THR A 211 30.53 1.41 3.39
CA THR A 211 31.43 1.17 2.27
C THR A 211 30.64 1.32 0.97
N GLY A 212 30.93 2.36 0.19
CA GLY A 212 30.20 2.66 -1.05
C GLY A 212 31.02 3.48 -2.05
N GLY A 213 31.73 2.76 -2.93
CA GLY A 213 32.03 3.10 -4.33
C GLY A 213 32.38 4.53 -4.72
N ALA A 214 33.67 4.81 -4.85
CA ALA A 214 34.16 5.90 -5.68
C ALA A 214 34.27 5.45 -7.15
N VAL A 215 33.49 6.07 -8.02
CA VAL A 215 33.68 6.06 -9.49
C VAL A 215 34.42 7.34 -9.85
N PRO A 216 35.63 7.29 -10.44
CA PRO A 216 36.20 8.43 -11.11
C PRO A 216 35.83 8.40 -12.61
N GLY A 217 34.99 9.35 -13.01
CA GLY A 217 34.94 9.77 -14.41
C GLY A 217 36.18 10.58 -14.76
N ASN A 218 36.62 10.49 -16.02
CA ASN A 218 37.39 11.57 -16.64
C ASN A 218 37.08 11.63 -18.15
N PRO A 219 37.23 12.82 -18.79
CA PRO A 219 36.64 13.18 -20.07
C PRO A 219 37.65 13.16 -21.23
N GLY A 220 37.11 13.19 -22.45
CA GLY A 220 37.81 13.46 -23.71
C GLY A 220 36.89 13.01 -24.86
N GLY A 221 36.47 13.84 -25.81
CA GLY A 221 37.22 14.89 -26.49
C GLY A 221 37.75 14.31 -27.81
N GLY A 222 36.93 14.36 -28.86
CA GLY A 222 37.21 13.86 -30.20
C GLY A 222 35.95 13.80 -31.05
#